data_AF-A0A9D1IIZ3-F1
#
_entry.id   AF-A0A9D1IIZ3-F1
#
_cell.length_a   1.000
_cell.length_b   1.000
_cell.length_c   1.000
_cell.angle_alpha   90.00
_cell.angle_beta   90.00
_cell.angle_gamma   90.00
#
_symmetry.space_group_name_H-M   'P 1'
#
loop_
_entity.id
_entity.type
_entity.pdbx_description
1 polymer ?
#
loop_
_entity_poly.entity_id
_entity_poly.type
_entity_poly.pdbx_seq_one_letter_code
_entity_poly.pdbx_strand_id
1 'polypeptide(L)'
;VEVPYTTEFALMFLPSESLYAECLKRAGMIETLQNDYRVTVAGPTVLSALLNSLQMGFRTLAIQKRSAEVWSVLGQVKSEFAKFAEALDTMEKRVDSVKNAIAGVRTRTNVMGKRLRDVEELPGEKKSDSLFPAINAED
;
A
#
# COMPACT_ATOMS: atom_id res chain seq x y z
N VAL A 1 1.41 21.69 -18.13
CA VAL A 1 0.41 22.76 -18.32
C VAL A 1 0.69 23.81 -17.27
N GLU A 2 1.28 24.93 -17.69
CA GLU A 2 1.58 26.05 -16.80
C GLU A 2 0.27 26.78 -16.46
N VAL A 3 0.09 27.17 -15.21
CA VAL A 3 -1.17 27.79 -14.75
C VAL A 3 -1.20 29.23 -15.28
N PRO A 4 -2.19 29.64 -16.10
CA PRO A 4 -2.22 31.00 -16.63
C PRO A 4 -2.36 32.02 -15.48
N TYR A 5 -1.58 33.09 -15.53
CA TYR A 5 -1.57 34.15 -14.51
C TYR A 5 -2.89 34.93 -14.43
N THR A 6 -3.70 34.90 -15.49
CA THR A 6 -5.01 35.57 -15.58
C THR A 6 -6.04 34.66 -16.25
N THR A 7 -7.33 34.92 -16.03
CA THR A 7 -8.43 34.22 -16.70
C THR A 7 -8.94 35.05 -17.89
N GLU A 8 -9.39 34.37 -18.94
CA GLU A 8 -10.01 35.03 -20.12
C GLU A 8 -11.46 35.44 -19.89
N PHE A 9 -11.99 35.27 -18.68
CA PHE A 9 -13.35 35.64 -18.30
C PHE A 9 -13.34 36.42 -16.99
N ALA A 10 -14.38 37.22 -16.77
CA ALA A 10 -14.58 37.99 -15.56
C ALA A 10 -16.00 37.84 -15.04
N LEU A 11 -16.16 38.06 -13.73
CA LEU A 11 -17.47 38.10 -13.07
C LEU A 11 -17.73 39.52 -12.59
N MET A 12 -18.79 40.16 -13.10
CA MET A 12 -19.20 41.48 -12.64
C MET A 12 -20.25 41.31 -11.55
N PHE A 13 -19.85 41.58 -10.30
CA PHE A 13 -20.74 41.52 -9.16
C PHE A 13 -21.59 42.78 -9.03
N LEU A 14 -22.90 42.61 -8.90
CA LEU A 14 -23.84 43.67 -8.59
C LEU A 14 -24.34 43.50 -7.15
N PRO A 15 -24.18 44.52 -6.28
CA PRO A 15 -24.41 44.36 -4.84
C PRO A 15 -25.88 44.22 -4.43
N SER A 16 -26.83 44.40 -5.36
CA SER A 16 -28.26 44.22 -5.11
C SER A 16 -28.93 43.44 -6.23
N GLU A 17 -29.92 42.62 -5.85
CA GLU A 17 -30.72 41.85 -6.80
C GLU A 17 -31.54 42.78 -7.71
N SER A 18 -31.96 43.94 -7.21
CA SER A 18 -32.68 44.96 -7.99
C SER A 18 -31.83 45.56 -9.11
N LEU A 19 -30.54 45.79 -8.88
CA LEU A 19 -29.63 46.28 -9.92
C LEU A 19 -29.40 45.21 -10.99
N TYR A 20 -29.25 43.95 -10.58
CA TYR A 20 -29.16 42.81 -11.50
C TYR A 20 -30.43 42.66 -12.35
N ALA A 21 -31.62 42.79 -11.74
CA ALA A 21 -32.89 42.78 -12.46
C ALA A 21 -33.00 43.93 -13.48
N GLU A 22 -32.43 45.09 -13.18
CA GLU A 22 -32.45 46.22 -14.10
C GLU A 22 -31.50 46.06 -15.28
N CYS A 23 -30.37 45.37 -15.09
CA CYS A 23 -29.53 44.93 -16.20
C CYS A 23 -30.26 43.94 -17.11
N LEU A 24 -31.04 43.01 -16.55
CA LEU A 24 -31.82 42.04 -17.33
C LEU A 24 -32.91 42.69 -18.19
N LYS A 25 -33.51 43.79 -17.74
CA LYS A 25 -34.54 44.52 -18.51
C LYS A 25 -33.98 45.26 -19.73
N ARG A 26 -32.67 45.52 -19.76
CA ARG A 26 -32.01 46.15 -20.91
C ARG A 26 -31.64 45.08 -21.92
N ALA A 27 -32.50 44.87 -22.92
CA ALA A 27 -32.27 43.91 -23.99
C ALA A 27 -30.88 44.07 -24.62
N GLY A 28 -30.16 42.97 -24.84
CA GLY A 28 -28.82 42.97 -25.42
C GLY A 28 -27.68 43.22 -24.43
N MET A 29 -27.89 43.88 -23.29
CA MET A 29 -26.79 44.31 -22.41
C MET A 29 -25.97 43.13 -21.87
N ILE A 30 -26.64 42.13 -21.29
CA ILE A 30 -25.97 40.96 -20.71
C ILE A 30 -25.33 40.10 -21.80
N GLU A 31 -25.98 39.99 -22.95
CA GLU A 31 -25.49 39.21 -24.09
C GLU A 31 -24.21 39.82 -24.68
N THR A 32 -24.17 41.16 -24.83
CA THR A 32 -22.96 41.88 -25.25
C THR A 32 -21.82 41.70 -24.24
N LEU A 33 -22.10 41.84 -22.94
CA LEU A 33 -21.08 41.64 -21.90
C LEU A 33 -20.51 40.21 -21.93
N GLN A 34 -21.38 39.21 -22.12
CA GLN A 34 -20.98 37.81 -22.18
C GLN A 34 -20.19 37.49 -23.46
N ASN A 35 -20.71 37.88 -24.63
CA ASN A 35 -20.17 37.45 -25.93
C ASN A 35 -18.92 38.24 -26.33
N ASP A 36 -18.94 39.55 -26.15
CA ASP A 36 -17.87 40.43 -26.66
C ASP A 36 -16.75 40.58 -25.61
N TYR A 37 -17.10 40.59 -24.33
CA TYR A 37 -16.16 40.86 -23.22
C TYR A 37 -15.91 39.68 -22.30
N ARG A 38 -16.63 38.56 -22.46
CA ARG A 38 -16.55 37.38 -21.57
C ARG A 38 -16.78 37.75 -20.09
N VAL A 39 -17.68 38.71 -19.86
CA VAL A 39 -18.09 39.18 -18.53
C VAL A 39 -19.45 38.61 -18.19
N THR A 40 -19.50 37.75 -17.19
CA THR A 40 -20.74 37.24 -16.62
C THR A 40 -21.22 38.17 -15.52
N VAL A 41 -22.44 38.70 -15.63
CA VAL A 41 -23.06 39.53 -14.58
C VAL A 41 -23.67 38.65 -13.51
N ALA A 42 -23.42 38.94 -12.24
CA ALA A 42 -23.97 38.18 -11.11
C ALA A 42 -24.51 39.09 -10.01
N GLY A 43 -25.76 38.87 -9.60
CA GLY A 43 -26.31 39.38 -8.34
C GLY A 43 -25.86 38.54 -7.13
N PRO A 44 -26.24 38.94 -5.90
CA PRO A 44 -25.89 38.21 -4.67
C PRO A 44 -26.35 36.75 -4.68
N THR A 45 -27.55 36.47 -5.20
CA THR A 45 -28.11 35.11 -5.27
C THR A 45 -27.35 34.25 -6.27
N VAL A 46 -27.08 34.80 -7.45
CA VAL A 46 -26.36 34.11 -8.54
C VAL A 46 -24.92 33.80 -8.13
N LEU A 47 -24.22 34.77 -7.52
CA LEU A 47 -22.86 34.56 -7.02
C LEU A 47 -22.82 33.47 -5.94
N SER A 48 -23.77 33.47 -5.01
CA SER A 48 -23.86 32.46 -3.96
C SER A 48 -24.09 31.06 -4.53
N ALA A 49 -24.97 30.93 -5.53
CA ALA A 49 -25.20 29.67 -6.23
C ALA A 49 -23.95 29.19 -6.99
N LEU A 50 -23.24 30.11 -7.67
CA LEU A 50 -22.01 29.81 -8.38
C LEU A 50 -20.92 29.32 -7.42
N LEU A 51 -20.71 30.01 -6.29
CA LEU A 51 -19.76 29.60 -5.26
C LEU A 51 -20.09 28.24 -4.66
N ASN A 52 -21.37 27.95 -4.39
CA ASN A 52 -21.81 26.64 -3.91
C ASN A 52 -21.53 25.53 -4.94
N SER A 53 -21.80 25.78 -6.22
CA SER A 53 -21.50 24.82 -7.29
C SER A 53 -19.99 24.56 -7.45
N LEU A 54 -19.17 25.62 -7.38
CA LEU A 54 -17.71 25.52 -7.38
C LEU A 54 -17.19 24.77 -6.16
N GLN A 55 -17.74 25.05 -4.98
CA GLN A 55 -17.34 24.38 -3.74
C GLN A 55 -17.60 22.88 -3.83
N MET A 56 -18.73 22.46 -4.43
CA MET A 56 -19.01 21.04 -4.66
C MET A 56 -18.05 20.43 -5.69
N GLY A 57 -17.73 21.15 -6.78
CA GLY A 57 -16.73 20.74 -7.77
C GLY A 57 -15.32 20.55 -7.18
N PHE A 58 -14.87 21.49 -6.34
CA PHE A 58 -13.58 21.39 -5.66
C PHE A 58 -13.55 20.32 -4.57
N ARG A 59 -14.65 20.12 -3.83
CA ARG A 59 -14.78 19.00 -2.89
C ARG A 59 -14.64 17.66 -3.62
N THR A 60 -15.30 17.49 -4.77
CA THR A 60 -15.15 16.29 -5.58
C THR A 60 -13.71 16.11 -6.09
N LEU A 61 -13.07 17.17 -6.58
CA LEU A 61 -11.67 17.11 -7.03
C LEU A 61 -10.70 16.77 -5.88
N ALA A 62 -10.94 17.29 -4.67
CA ALA A 62 -10.16 16.96 -3.48
C ALA A 62 -10.38 15.50 -3.02
N ILE A 63 -11.61 15.00 -3.12
CA ILE A 63 -11.94 13.59 -2.87
C ILE A 63 -11.24 12.68 -3.88
N GLN A 64 -11.25 13.03 -5.17
CA GLN A 64 -10.52 12.29 -6.21
C GLN A 64 -9.02 12.21 -5.91
N LYS A 65 -8.41 13.28 -5.37
CA LYS A 65 -6.99 13.26 -4.94
C LYS A 65 -6.73 12.28 -3.80
N ARG A 66 -7.68 12.05 -2.89
CA ARG A 66 -7.55 11.06 -1.80
C ARG A 66 -7.72 9.60 -2.26
N SER A 67 -8.23 9.36 -3.47
CA SER A 67 -8.29 7.99 -4.01
C SER A 67 -6.91 7.45 -4.43
N ALA A 68 -5.92 8.31 -4.72
CA ALA A 68 -4.56 7.88 -5.02
C ALA A 68 -3.83 7.30 -3.79
N GLU A 69 -4.18 7.75 -2.59
CA GLU A 69 -3.63 7.24 -1.32
C GLU A 69 -4.03 5.78 -1.08
N VAL A 70 -5.27 5.41 -1.42
CA VAL A 70 -5.78 4.05 -1.26
C VAL A 70 -5.00 3.05 -2.12
N TRP A 71 -4.65 3.41 -3.35
CA TRP A 71 -3.83 2.56 -4.23
C TRP A 71 -2.38 2.43 -3.73
N SER A 72 -1.81 3.49 -3.15
CA SER A 72 -0.48 3.43 -2.53
C SER A 72 -0.47 2.52 -1.30
N VAL A 73 -1.48 2.63 -0.43
CA VAL A 73 -1.60 1.80 0.78
C VAL A 73 -1.80 0.32 0.40
N LEU A 74 -2.65 0.01 -0.57
CA LEU A 74 -2.81 -1.35 -1.09
C LEU A 74 -1.50 -1.91 -1.70
N GLY A 75 -0.72 -1.06 -2.39
CA GLY A 75 0.60 -1.42 -2.91
C GLY A 75 1.60 -1.78 -1.79
N GLN A 76 1.61 -1.02 -0.70
CA GLN A 76 2.45 -1.31 0.47
C GLN A 76 2.04 -2.62 1.14
N VAL A 77 0.74 -2.86 1.34
CA VAL A 77 0.23 -4.11 1.93
C VAL A 77 0.61 -5.32 1.08
N LYS A 78 0.54 -5.23 -0.26
CA LYS A 78 0.99 -6.30 -1.17
C LYS A 78 2.47 -6.63 -0.97
N SER A 79 3.32 -5.62 -0.74
CA SER A 79 4.75 -5.83 -0.51
C SER A 79 5.05 -6.53 0.82
N GLU A 80 4.32 -6.19 1.88
CA GLU A 80 4.46 -6.83 3.20
C GLU A 80 3.98 -8.29 3.17
N PHE A 81 2.91 -8.59 2.42
CA PHE A 81 2.49 -9.97 2.21
C PHE A 81 3.53 -10.82 1.47
N ALA A 82 4.26 -10.24 0.52
CA ALA A 82 5.34 -10.95 -0.18
C ALA A 82 6.49 -11.29 0.78
N LYS A 83 6.91 -10.35 1.63
CA LYS A 83 7.94 -10.60 2.66
C LYS A 83 7.49 -11.65 3.67
N PHE A 84 6.21 -11.61 4.06
CA PHE A 84 5.64 -12.61 4.97
C PHE A 84 5.64 -14.02 4.35
N ALA A 85 5.33 -14.14 3.06
CA ALA A 85 5.40 -15.41 2.34
C ALA A 85 6.84 -15.97 2.29
N GLU A 86 7.84 -15.11 2.05
CA GLU A 86 9.25 -15.51 2.06
C GLU A 86 9.73 -15.95 3.45
N ALA A 87 9.28 -15.25 4.50
CA ALA A 87 9.57 -15.64 5.88
C ALA A 87 8.94 -17.00 6.24
N LEU A 88 7.73 -17.29 5.76
CA LEU A 88 7.08 -18.59 5.94
C LEU A 88 7.83 -19.70 5.22
N ASP A 89 8.24 -19.50 3.95
CA ASP A 89 9.02 -20.48 3.19
C ASP A 89 10.37 -20.79 3.88
N THR A 90 11.01 -19.77 4.44
CA THR A 90 12.24 -19.94 5.23
C THR A 90 11.99 -20.74 6.51
N MET A 91 10.88 -20.49 7.19
CA MET A 91 10.51 -21.23 8.40
C MET A 91 10.20 -22.70 8.09
N GLU A 92 9.50 -22.98 6.99
CA GLU A 92 9.20 -24.34 6.53
C GLU A 92 10.50 -25.12 6.27
N LYS A 93 11.45 -24.53 5.53
CA LYS A 93 12.78 -25.12 5.30
C LYS A 93 13.55 -25.43 6.58
N ARG A 94 13.45 -24.56 7.59
CA ARG A 94 14.08 -24.78 8.90
C ARG A 94 13.42 -25.93 9.65
N VAL A 95 12.09 -26.02 9.64
CA VAL A 95 11.35 -27.12 10.27
C VAL A 95 11.72 -28.45 9.63
N ASP A 96 11.83 -28.52 8.31
CA ASP A 96 12.24 -29.74 7.61
C ASP A 96 13.70 -30.12 7.90
N SER A 97 14.58 -29.14 8.01
CA SER A 97 15.97 -29.38 8.43
C SER A 97 16.05 -29.98 9.84
N VAL A 98 15.23 -29.48 10.77
CA VAL A 98 15.12 -30.02 12.13
C VAL A 98 14.56 -31.45 12.11
N LYS A 99 13.52 -31.72 11.31
CA LYS A 99 12.99 -33.09 11.14
C LYS A 99 14.06 -34.07 10.66
N ASN A 100 14.86 -33.66 9.67
CA ASN A 100 15.95 -34.47 9.13
C ASN A 100 17.05 -34.74 10.17
N ALA A 101 17.42 -33.73 10.97
CA ALA A 101 18.37 -33.90 12.07
C ALA A 101 17.87 -34.91 13.11
N ILE A 102 16.60 -34.84 13.50
CA ILE A 102 15.97 -35.80 14.45
C ILE A 102 15.99 -37.22 13.87
N ALA A 103 15.70 -37.39 12.58
CA ALA A 103 15.75 -38.70 11.91
C ALA A 103 17.18 -39.28 11.91
N GLY A 104 18.19 -38.44 11.71
CA GLY A 104 19.61 -38.82 11.81
C GLY A 104 20.01 -39.31 13.21
N VAL A 105 19.61 -38.57 14.25
CA VAL A 105 19.85 -38.94 15.65
C VAL A 105 19.19 -40.28 15.98
N ARG A 106 17.92 -40.47 15.59
CA ARG A 106 17.18 -41.72 15.83
C ARG A 106 17.87 -42.93 15.17
N THR A 107 18.39 -42.76 13.96
CA THR A 107 19.16 -43.81 13.26
C THR A 107 20.42 -44.17 14.03
N ARG A 108 21.21 -43.19 14.49
CA ARG A 108 22.40 -43.44 15.32
C ARG A 108 22.07 -44.13 16.64
N THR A 109 21.01 -43.69 17.34
CA THR A 109 20.55 -44.35 18.57
C THR A 109 20.18 -45.80 18.34
N ASN A 110 19.49 -46.12 17.23
CA ASN A 110 19.14 -47.50 16.88
C ASN A 110 20.39 -48.35 16.60
N VAL A 111 21.39 -47.80 15.90
CA VAL A 111 22.66 -48.49 15.63
C VAL A 111 23.46 -48.70 16.92
N MET A 112 23.55 -47.70 17.79
CA MET A 112 24.19 -47.83 19.11
C MET A 112 23.47 -48.86 19.98
N GLY A 113 22.14 -48.86 20.00
CA GLY A 113 21.36 -49.86 20.74
C GLY A 113 21.46 -51.28 20.18
N LYS A 114 21.80 -51.47 18.90
CA LYS A 114 22.16 -52.79 18.36
C LYS A 114 23.55 -53.21 18.82
N ARG A 115 24.56 -52.34 18.66
CA ARG A 115 25.94 -52.61 19.07
C ARG A 115 26.08 -52.85 20.58
N LEU A 116 25.30 -52.17 21.41
CA LEU A 116 25.29 -52.40 22.87
C LEU A 116 24.71 -53.78 23.22
N ARG A 117 23.66 -54.23 22.53
CA ARG A 117 23.13 -55.59 22.68
C ARG A 117 24.13 -56.65 22.22
N ASP A 118 24.80 -56.41 21.10
CA ASP A 118 25.85 -57.31 20.60
C ASP A 118 27.04 -57.44 21.57
N VAL A 119 27.32 -56.40 22.37
CA VAL A 119 28.39 -56.39 23.40
C VAL A 119 27.95 -57.09 24.69
N GLU A 120 26.67 -57.00 25.09
CA GLU A 120 26.13 -57.73 26.24
C GLU A 120 26.02 -59.24 26.01
N GLU A 121 25.96 -59.69 24.74
CA GLU A 121 25.81 -61.11 24.38
C GLU A 121 27.16 -61.87 24.19
N LEU A 122 28.32 -61.23 24.31
CA LEU A 122 29.64 -61.86 24.13
C LEU A 122 30.33 -62.19 25.48
N PRO A 123 30.51 -63.47 25.85
CA PRO A 123 31.37 -63.85 26.96
C PRO A 123 32.84 -63.94 26.50
N GLY A 124 33.68 -63.03 26.97
CA GLY A 124 35.14 -63.21 27.08
C GLY A 124 36.01 -62.80 25.87
N GLU A 125 37.02 -61.99 26.18
CA GLU A 125 38.28 -61.69 25.45
C GLU A 125 38.34 -60.59 24.35
N LYS A 126 38.82 -59.42 24.82
CA LYS A 126 39.80 -58.46 24.24
C LYS A 126 39.95 -58.35 22.71
N LYS A 127 39.73 -57.13 22.20
CA LYS A 127 40.83 -56.26 21.72
C LYS A 127 40.38 -54.80 21.57
N SER A 128 41.23 -53.90 22.04
CA SER A 128 41.16 -52.46 21.88
C SER A 128 41.35 -52.05 20.41
N ASP A 129 40.45 -51.24 19.86
CA ASP A 129 40.83 -50.23 18.88
C ASP A 129 39.85 -49.05 18.93
N SER A 130 40.40 -47.88 19.28
CA SER A 130 39.84 -46.52 19.19
C SER A 130 38.35 -46.32 19.54
N LEU A 131 38.06 -45.97 20.80
CA LEU A 131 36.71 -45.78 21.34
C LEU A 131 36.03 -44.43 21.04
N PHE A 132 36.63 -43.49 20.29
CA PHE A 132 35.98 -42.23 19.94
C PHE A 132 36.37 -41.74 18.54
N PRO A 133 35.42 -41.42 17.65
CA PRO A 133 35.72 -40.69 16.43
C PRO A 133 36.03 -39.22 16.76
N ALA A 134 37.07 -38.67 16.11
CA ALA A 134 37.50 -37.28 16.27
C ALA A 134 36.37 -36.31 15.91
N ILE A 135 36.18 -35.32 16.78
CA ILE A 135 35.22 -34.24 16.63
C ILE A 135 35.87 -33.19 15.72
N ASN A 136 35.60 -33.24 14.42
CA ASN A 136 35.90 -32.11 13.55
C ASN A 136 34.76 -31.11 13.70
N ALA A 137 35.03 -30.04 14.46
CA ALA A 137 34.29 -28.80 14.38
C ALA A 137 34.90 -28.00 13.23
N GLU A 138 34.16 -27.84 12.14
CA GLU A 138 34.46 -26.85 11.10
C GLU A 138 33.41 -25.73 11.17
N ASP A 139 33.90 -24.51 10.96
CA ASP A 139 33.24 -23.20 11.03
C ASP A 139 32.00 -23.05 10.12
#